data_AF-A0A7S2TV74-F1
#
_entry.id   AF-A0A7S2TV74-F1
#
_cell.length_a   1.000
_cell.length_b   1.000
_cell.length_c   1.000
_cell.angle_alpha   90.00
_cell.angle_beta   90.00
_cell.angle_gamma   90.00
#
_symmetry.space_group_name_H-M   'P 1'
#
loop_
_entity.id
_entity.type
_entity.pdbx_description
1 polymer ?
#
loop_
_entity_poly.entity_id
_entity_poly.type
_entity_poly.pdbx_seq_one_letter_code
_entity_poly.pdbx_strand_id
1 'polypeptide(L)'
;AKAPQHVVEEARSKFKEFIAEDNRFEKARVLNLIQRSGLDSERIILYSRMGLHRSVLQVYIHSLKDYRAAEKYCIDTGRDNQNLAHNKYNVEEGKEGEDASRPTRAVLLNMLLKLYLEPGEDAKDGASPEFLSESLKHLLGNHTSQYLDPVETLRLIPDDTGLPALKAYLEGVLRAAVSRRRTAMVASKLVRAERFQTQVRYLEVKRKSFTIDTKTECAVCRKKIGDSYFSAHPPENTLHPTKMLLPSAKWVIVHKGCSKKYSDRKRAGRGGVSNVLHVR
;
A
#
# COMPACT_ATOMS: atom_id res chain seq x y z
N ALA A 1 36.90 42.03 10.09
CA ALA A 1 37.64 40.85 9.60
C ALA A 1 36.62 39.83 9.08
N LYS A 2 36.69 39.46 7.80
CA LYS A 2 35.86 38.35 7.26
C LYS A 2 36.42 37.06 7.85
N ALA A 3 35.60 36.26 8.53
CA ALA A 3 35.98 34.92 8.94
C ALA A 3 36.42 34.10 7.71
N PRO A 4 37.35 33.13 7.85
CA PRO A 4 37.74 32.28 6.73
C PRO A 4 36.52 31.53 6.18
N GLN A 5 36.32 31.55 4.86
CA GLN A 5 35.16 30.90 4.21
C GLN A 5 35.00 29.43 4.60
N HIS A 6 36.13 28.71 4.75
CA HIS A 6 36.17 27.31 5.19
C HIS A 6 35.57 27.10 6.60
N VAL A 7 35.81 28.01 7.54
CA VAL A 7 35.26 27.90 8.91
C VAL A 7 33.75 28.12 8.91
N VAL A 8 33.25 28.97 8.01
CA VAL A 8 31.82 29.25 7.85
C VAL A 8 31.10 28.06 7.21
N GLU A 9 31.70 27.42 6.22
CA GLU A 9 31.14 26.20 5.59
C GLU A 9 31.11 25.02 6.56
N GLU A 10 32.17 24.81 7.34
CA GLU A 10 32.20 23.76 8.36
C GLU A 10 31.15 24.00 9.45
N ALA A 11 30.98 25.25 9.90
CA ALA A 11 29.92 25.62 10.84
C ALA A 11 28.52 25.41 10.26
N ARG A 12 28.31 25.71 8.96
CA ARG A 12 27.04 25.43 8.26
C ARG A 12 26.74 23.94 8.17
N SER A 13 27.74 23.10 7.86
CA SER A 13 27.55 21.65 7.79
C SER A 13 27.17 21.06 9.16
N LYS A 14 27.90 21.44 10.23
CA LYS A 14 27.56 21.04 11.60
C LYS A 14 26.16 21.49 12.00
N PHE A 15 25.75 22.69 11.57
CA PHE A 15 24.41 23.20 11.85
C PHE A 15 23.32 22.44 11.09
N LYS A 16 23.56 22.07 9.82
CA LYS A 16 22.64 21.21 9.05
C LYS A 16 22.48 19.85 9.69
N GLU A 17 23.58 19.22 10.11
CA GLU A 17 23.56 17.95 10.85
C GLU A 17 22.79 18.09 12.16
N PHE A 18 23.04 19.15 12.93
CA PHE A 18 22.31 19.43 14.17
C PHE A 18 20.80 19.56 13.96
N ILE A 19 20.34 20.32 12.96
CA ILE A 19 18.92 20.42 12.61
C ILE A 19 18.38 19.09 12.07
N ALA A 20 19.24 18.31 11.38
CA ALA A 20 18.89 17.03 10.80
C ALA A 20 18.75 15.90 11.83
N GLU A 21 19.37 16.01 13.00
CA GLU A 21 19.42 14.93 13.99
C GLU A 21 18.71 15.27 15.29
N ASP A 22 18.86 16.51 15.78
CA ASP A 22 18.31 16.90 17.07
C ASP A 22 16.82 17.30 16.95
N ASN A 23 16.04 16.97 17.97
CA ASN A 23 14.63 17.35 18.11
C ASN A 23 14.41 18.24 19.34
N ARG A 24 15.47 18.58 20.10
CA ARG A 24 15.37 19.32 21.37
C ARG A 24 15.23 20.83 21.24
N PHE A 25 15.19 21.36 20.01
CA PHE A 25 15.06 22.79 19.77
C PHE A 25 13.66 23.16 19.28
N GLU A 26 13.25 24.38 19.59
CA GLU A 26 11.98 24.92 19.13
C GLU A 26 12.08 25.38 17.67
N LYS A 27 11.59 24.55 16.75
CA LYS A 27 11.68 24.75 15.29
C LYS A 27 11.17 26.14 14.85
N ALA A 28 10.10 26.64 15.46
CA ALA A 28 9.51 27.94 15.15
C ALA A 28 10.40 29.14 15.52
N ARG A 29 11.14 29.05 16.64
CA ARG A 29 12.09 30.11 17.04
C ARG A 29 13.31 30.15 16.14
N VAL A 30 13.85 28.97 15.82
CA VAL A 30 14.97 28.84 14.89
C VAL A 30 14.58 29.35 13.50
N LEU A 31 13.36 29.06 13.05
CA LEU A 31 12.86 29.57 11.77
C LEU A 31 12.78 31.11 11.75
N ASN A 32 12.24 31.75 12.79
CA ASN A 32 12.16 33.21 12.86
C ASN A 32 13.53 33.90 12.77
N LEU A 33 14.56 33.30 13.37
CA LEU A 33 15.94 33.79 13.30
C LEU A 33 16.52 33.67 11.88
N ILE A 34 16.19 32.59 11.18
CA ILE A 34 16.75 32.25 9.87
C ILE A 34 15.94 32.86 8.71
N GLN A 35 14.67 33.20 8.91
CA GLN A 35 13.77 33.66 7.84
C GLN A 35 14.27 34.91 7.11
N ARG A 36 15.06 35.76 7.78
CA ARG A 36 15.68 36.97 7.19
C ARG A 36 17.11 36.75 6.70
N SER A 37 17.62 35.52 6.78
CA SER A 37 19.00 35.17 6.43
C SER A 37 19.06 34.36 5.13
N GLY A 38 20.17 34.46 4.39
CA GLY A 38 20.43 33.68 3.16
C GLY A 38 20.85 32.23 3.43
N LEU A 39 20.12 31.52 4.29
CA LEU A 39 20.34 30.13 4.73
C LEU A 39 19.24 29.21 4.19
N ASP A 40 19.07 29.19 2.86
CA ASP A 40 17.95 28.48 2.22
C ASP A 40 17.99 26.96 2.40
N SER A 41 19.20 26.36 2.41
CA SER A 41 19.34 24.92 2.63
C SER A 41 18.90 24.48 4.03
N GLU A 42 19.22 25.28 5.04
CA GLU A 42 18.87 25.05 6.43
C GLU A 42 17.36 25.27 6.65
N ARG A 43 16.78 26.28 5.99
CA ARG A 43 15.33 26.51 5.95
C ARG A 43 14.58 25.32 5.38
N ILE A 44 15.07 24.72 4.30
CA ILE A 44 14.45 23.53 3.68
C ILE A 44 14.39 22.37 4.69
N ILE A 45 15.48 22.11 5.40
CA ILE A 45 15.53 21.02 6.40
C ILE A 45 14.53 21.30 7.54
N LEU A 46 14.47 22.54 8.04
CA LEU A 46 13.52 22.95 9.07
C LEU A 46 12.06 22.81 8.61
N TYR A 47 11.71 23.36 7.44
CA TYR A 47 10.35 23.26 6.90
C TYR A 47 9.94 21.80 6.65
N SER A 48 10.86 20.98 6.13
CA SER A 48 10.63 19.54 5.94
C SER A 48 10.33 18.84 7.28
N ARG A 49 11.08 19.18 8.34
CA ARG A 49 10.86 18.67 9.70
C ARG A 49 9.59 19.19 10.38
N MET A 50 9.05 20.31 9.91
CA MET A 50 7.78 20.86 10.38
C MET A 50 6.58 20.33 9.58
N GLY A 51 6.80 19.53 8.53
CA GLY A 51 5.75 19.07 7.62
C GLY A 51 5.25 20.16 6.66
N LEU A 52 5.92 21.31 6.61
CA LEU A 52 5.55 22.46 5.76
C LEU A 52 6.10 22.26 4.34
N HIS A 53 5.60 21.25 3.64
CA HIS A 53 6.08 20.88 2.31
C HIS A 53 5.88 21.97 1.25
N ARG A 54 4.77 22.74 1.32
CA ARG A 54 4.53 23.86 0.39
C ARG A 54 5.64 24.90 0.49
N SER A 55 6.05 25.26 1.71
CA SER A 55 7.13 26.22 1.95
C SER A 55 8.48 25.68 1.49
N VAL A 56 8.76 24.38 1.66
CA VAL A 56 9.98 23.74 1.11
C VAL A 56 10.05 23.93 -0.40
N LEU A 57 8.99 23.56 -1.11
CA LEU A 57 8.94 23.65 -2.57
C LEU A 57 9.05 25.12 -3.03
N GLN A 58 8.43 26.05 -2.31
CA GLN A 58 8.56 27.48 -2.59
C GLN A 58 10.02 27.97 -2.46
N VAL A 59 10.77 27.51 -1.45
CA VAL A 59 12.20 27.85 -1.33
C VAL A 59 13.01 27.28 -2.49
N TYR A 60 12.74 26.04 -2.92
CA TYR A 60 13.41 25.46 -4.09
C TYR A 60 13.15 26.25 -5.38
N ILE A 61 11.91 26.69 -5.61
CA ILE A 61 11.49 27.40 -6.82
C ILE A 61 12.00 28.84 -6.81
N HIS A 62 11.72 29.59 -5.74
CA HIS A 62 11.95 31.04 -5.72
C HIS A 62 13.37 31.40 -5.30
N SER A 63 13.89 30.80 -4.23
CA SER A 63 15.24 31.13 -3.71
C SER A 63 16.34 30.41 -4.50
N LEU A 64 16.22 29.09 -4.66
CA LEU A 64 17.28 28.27 -5.25
C LEU A 64 17.17 28.13 -6.79
N LYS A 65 15.97 28.34 -7.35
CA LYS A 65 15.64 28.08 -8.77
C LYS A 65 16.07 26.67 -9.22
N ASP A 66 16.09 25.70 -8.31
CA ASP A 66 16.47 24.30 -8.57
C ASP A 66 15.23 23.40 -8.59
N TYR A 67 14.66 23.28 -9.78
CA TYR A 67 13.47 22.47 -10.05
C TYR A 67 13.73 20.97 -9.96
N ARG A 68 14.96 20.52 -10.27
CA ARG A 68 15.32 19.10 -10.20
C ARG A 68 15.41 18.63 -8.76
N ALA A 69 15.98 19.46 -7.87
CA ALA A 69 16.00 19.17 -6.44
C ALA A 69 14.58 19.15 -5.85
N ALA A 70 13.68 20.03 -6.31
CA ALA A 70 12.27 20.01 -5.89
C ALA A 70 11.56 18.70 -6.27
N GLU A 71 11.75 18.22 -7.49
CA GLU A 71 11.21 16.92 -7.94
C GLU A 71 11.77 15.77 -7.09
N LYS A 72 13.09 15.75 -6.87
CA LYS A 72 13.74 14.74 -6.06
C LYS A 72 13.19 14.75 -4.63
N TYR A 73 12.99 15.92 -4.04
CA TYR A 73 12.37 16.07 -2.73
C TYR A 73 10.98 15.42 -2.66
N CYS A 74 10.14 15.62 -3.68
CA CYS A 74 8.81 14.99 -3.77
C CYS A 74 8.89 13.46 -3.83
N ILE A 75 9.88 12.92 -4.53
CA ILE A 75 10.09 11.47 -4.69
C ILE A 75 10.65 10.85 -3.39
N ASP A 76 11.63 11.50 -2.77
CA ASP A 76 12.32 11.01 -1.59
C ASP A 76 11.43 11.10 -0.33
N THR A 77 10.65 12.17 -0.21
CA THR A 77 9.78 12.41 0.95
C THR A 77 8.42 11.72 0.82
N GLY A 78 7.92 11.62 -0.41
CA GLY A 78 6.59 11.09 -0.68
C GLY A 78 6.54 9.56 -0.59
N ARG A 79 5.47 9.03 0.02
CA ARG A 79 5.17 7.59 -0.02
C ARG A 79 4.61 7.16 -1.38
N ASP A 80 4.94 5.94 -1.78
CA ASP A 80 4.35 5.29 -2.94
C ASP A 80 2.89 4.93 -2.67
N ASN A 81 1.97 5.62 -3.34
CA ASN A 81 0.58 5.20 -3.42
C ASN A 81 0.32 4.58 -4.79
N GLN A 82 0.20 3.25 -4.84
CA GLN A 82 -0.26 2.54 -6.05
C GLN A 82 -1.74 2.82 -6.37
N ASN A 83 -2.49 3.45 -5.44
CA ASN A 83 -3.91 3.73 -5.59
C ASN A 83 -4.19 5.23 -5.77
N LEU A 84 -4.13 5.70 -7.02
CA LEU A 84 -4.60 7.02 -7.45
C LEU A 84 -6.10 7.26 -7.14
N ALA A 85 -6.86 6.20 -6.89
CA ALA A 85 -8.32 6.24 -6.75
C ALA A 85 -8.84 6.62 -5.34
N HIS A 86 -7.98 6.79 -4.32
CA HIS A 86 -8.42 7.02 -2.93
C HIS A 86 -7.93 8.31 -2.29
N ASN A 87 -7.24 9.17 -3.02
CA ASN A 87 -6.68 10.40 -2.44
C ASN A 87 -7.53 11.63 -2.76
N LYS A 88 -8.87 11.51 -2.64
CA LYS A 88 -9.79 12.60 -2.95
C LYS A 88 -9.99 13.58 -1.78
N TYR A 89 -9.75 13.15 -0.55
CA TYR A 89 -9.90 13.98 0.65
C TYR A 89 -9.00 13.41 1.74
N ASN A 90 -7.92 14.11 2.10
CA ASN A 90 -7.26 14.11 3.41
C ASN A 90 -6.06 15.07 3.35
N VAL A 91 -6.36 16.35 3.14
CA VAL A 91 -5.54 17.45 3.65
C VAL A 91 -6.50 18.27 4.51
N GLU A 92 -6.97 17.68 5.61
CA GLU A 92 -7.46 18.49 6.72
C GLU A 92 -6.23 18.89 7.53
N GLU A 93 -5.91 20.18 7.45
CA GLU A 93 -4.95 20.84 8.32
C GLU A 93 -5.38 20.61 9.79
N GLY A 94 -4.48 20.10 10.63
CA GLY A 94 -4.69 20.12 12.09
C GLY A 94 -4.83 18.78 12.80
N LYS A 95 -3.94 17.80 12.54
CA LYS A 95 -3.68 16.74 13.54
C LYS A 95 -2.20 16.65 13.85
N GLU A 96 -1.82 17.28 14.95
CA GLU A 96 -0.50 17.15 15.57
C GLU A 96 -0.36 15.73 16.15
N GLY A 97 0.41 14.90 15.45
CA GLY A 97 0.85 13.58 15.90
C GLY A 97 1.99 13.10 15.00
N GLU A 98 3.02 12.49 15.57
CA GLU A 98 4.26 12.10 14.87
C GLU A 98 4.06 11.06 13.75
N ASP A 99 2.92 10.34 13.76
CA ASP A 99 2.53 9.35 12.74
C ASP A 99 1.35 9.78 11.84
N ALA A 100 0.90 11.04 11.94
CA ALA A 100 -0.17 11.59 11.10
C ALA A 100 0.35 11.97 9.69
N SER A 101 0.44 10.94 8.85
CA SER A 101 0.37 10.98 7.39
C SER A 101 1.48 11.75 6.65
N ARG A 102 2.68 11.13 6.57
CA ARG A 102 3.65 11.47 5.50
C ARG A 102 2.90 11.58 4.16
N PRO A 103 3.05 12.70 3.42
CA PRO A 103 2.32 12.91 2.18
C PRO A 103 2.68 11.85 1.15
N THR A 104 1.76 11.61 0.22
CA THR A 104 2.00 10.71 -0.89
C THR A 104 2.78 11.45 -1.98
N ARG A 105 3.54 10.73 -2.80
CA ARG A 105 4.23 11.33 -3.96
C ARG A 105 3.27 12.11 -4.84
N ALA A 106 2.05 11.60 -5.02
CA ALA A 106 0.99 12.25 -5.78
C ALA A 106 0.63 13.65 -5.24
N VAL A 107 0.47 13.80 -3.92
CA VAL A 107 0.13 15.10 -3.29
C VAL A 107 1.27 16.11 -3.47
N LEU A 108 2.51 15.68 -3.22
CA LEU A 108 3.67 16.56 -3.33
C LEU A 108 3.89 17.00 -4.78
N LEU A 109 3.76 16.08 -5.75
CA LEU A 109 3.91 16.40 -7.17
C LEU A 109 2.78 17.29 -7.69
N ASN A 110 1.54 17.09 -7.23
CA ASN A 110 0.42 17.98 -7.58
C ASN A 110 0.62 19.38 -6.97
N MET A 111 1.10 19.46 -5.74
CA MET A 111 1.48 20.73 -5.11
C MET A 111 2.59 21.44 -5.89
N LEU A 112 3.63 20.70 -6.31
CA LEU A 112 4.72 21.24 -7.13
C LEU A 112 4.20 21.75 -8.48
N LEU A 113 3.33 20.99 -9.15
CA LEU A 113 2.69 21.40 -10.40
C LEU A 113 1.93 22.71 -10.24
N LYS A 114 1.11 22.85 -9.19
CA LYS A 114 0.39 24.09 -8.90
C LYS A 114 1.34 25.26 -8.67
N LEU A 115 2.43 25.05 -7.93
CA LEU A 115 3.44 26.09 -7.68
C LEU A 115 4.22 26.50 -8.93
N TYR A 116 4.35 25.63 -9.93
CA TYR A 116 4.94 25.99 -11.23
C TYR A 116 3.99 26.81 -12.11
N LEU A 117 2.67 26.62 -11.93
CA LEU A 117 1.62 27.25 -12.74
C LEU A 117 1.07 28.54 -12.12
N GLU A 118 1.16 28.69 -10.79
CA GLU A 118 0.86 29.92 -10.05
C GLU A 118 2.15 30.76 -9.94
N PRO A 119 2.35 31.83 -10.75
CA PRO A 119 3.43 32.76 -10.49
C PRO A 119 3.15 33.45 -9.15
N GLY A 120 3.92 33.10 -8.12
CA GLY A 120 3.78 33.72 -6.80
C GLY A 120 3.84 35.24 -6.88
N GLU A 121 3.05 35.94 -6.07
CA GLU A 121 2.94 37.41 -6.05
C GLU A 121 4.29 38.13 -5.82
N ASP A 122 5.28 37.40 -5.29
CA ASP A 122 6.65 37.87 -5.06
C ASP A 122 7.59 37.72 -6.28
N ALA A 123 7.08 37.32 -7.45
CA ALA A 123 7.83 37.23 -8.70
C ALA A 123 8.15 38.63 -9.28
N LYS A 124 8.76 39.50 -8.47
CA LYS A 124 9.47 40.70 -8.94
C LYS A 124 10.84 40.35 -9.51
N ASP A 125 11.36 39.15 -9.23
CA ASP A 125 12.66 38.67 -9.71
C ASP A 125 12.54 37.47 -10.68
N GLY A 126 12.00 37.75 -11.87
CA GLY A 126 12.35 37.08 -13.13
C GLY A 126 12.65 35.57 -13.07
N ALA A 127 11.70 34.74 -12.63
CA ALA A 127 11.66 33.38 -13.16
C ALA A 127 11.21 33.53 -14.61
N SER A 128 12.12 33.35 -15.58
CA SER A 128 11.75 33.53 -16.98
C SER A 128 10.67 32.51 -17.34
N PRO A 129 9.62 32.93 -18.09
CA PRO A 129 8.56 32.03 -18.55
C PRO A 129 9.12 30.78 -19.27
N GLU A 130 10.26 30.93 -19.94
CA GLU A 130 10.97 29.85 -20.62
C GLU A 130 11.49 28.77 -19.65
N PHE A 131 12.05 29.15 -18.51
CA PHE A 131 12.53 28.20 -17.50
C PHE A 131 11.39 27.45 -16.82
N LEU A 132 10.26 28.12 -16.55
CA LEU A 132 9.04 27.49 -16.05
C LEU A 132 8.46 26.50 -17.07
N SER A 133 8.55 26.83 -18.37
CA SER A 133 8.12 25.92 -19.43
C SER A 133 8.99 24.65 -19.48
N GLU A 134 10.30 24.76 -19.24
CA GLU A 134 11.22 23.64 -19.30
C GLU A 134 11.15 22.76 -18.05
N SER A 135 11.01 23.36 -16.86
CA SER A 135 10.78 22.61 -15.63
C SER A 135 9.42 21.91 -15.63
N LEU A 136 8.38 22.53 -16.19
CA LEU A 136 7.08 21.89 -16.40
C LEU A 136 7.19 20.71 -17.38
N LYS A 137 7.89 20.87 -18.51
CA LYS A 137 8.15 19.75 -19.44
C LYS A 137 8.91 18.61 -18.78
N HIS A 138 9.93 18.93 -17.98
CA HIS A 138 10.72 17.94 -17.26
C HIS A 138 9.87 17.20 -16.21
N LEU A 139 9.09 17.94 -15.43
CA LEU A 139 8.14 17.39 -14.47
C LEU A 139 7.07 16.53 -15.14
N LEU A 140 6.64 16.86 -16.36
CA LEU A 140 5.61 16.11 -17.07
C LEU A 140 6.18 14.92 -17.87
N GLY A 141 7.42 15.01 -18.35
CA GLY A 141 8.08 14.01 -19.19
C GLY A 141 8.69 12.82 -18.44
N ASN A 142 8.90 12.94 -17.13
CA ASN A 142 9.56 11.93 -16.31
C ASN A 142 8.58 10.89 -15.68
N HIS A 143 9.11 10.01 -14.82
CA HIS A 143 8.39 8.98 -14.04
C HIS A 143 7.29 9.51 -13.11
N THR A 144 7.15 10.83 -13.03
CA THR A 144 6.14 11.60 -12.28
C THR A 144 4.73 11.45 -12.86
N SER A 145 4.59 11.20 -14.17
CA SER A 145 3.30 11.01 -14.85
C SER A 145 2.43 9.89 -14.27
N GLN A 146 3.04 8.88 -13.63
CA GLN A 146 2.29 7.78 -13.02
C GLN A 146 1.61 8.16 -11.70
N TYR A 147 2.02 9.26 -11.07
CA TYR A 147 1.52 9.72 -9.76
C TYR A 147 0.53 10.88 -9.87
N LEU A 148 0.43 11.50 -11.05
CA LEU A 148 -0.50 12.60 -11.31
C LEU A 148 -1.80 12.06 -11.91
N ASP A 149 -2.95 12.58 -11.48
CA ASP A 149 -4.23 12.29 -12.14
C ASP A 149 -4.25 12.99 -13.51
N PRO A 150 -4.37 12.26 -14.63
CA PRO A 150 -4.41 12.83 -15.96
C PRO A 150 -5.50 13.88 -16.16
N VAL A 151 -6.67 13.66 -15.58
CA VAL A 151 -7.82 14.55 -15.82
C VAL A 151 -7.63 15.87 -15.07
N GLU A 152 -7.22 15.82 -13.80
CA GLU A 152 -6.94 17.03 -13.03
C GLU A 152 -5.72 17.78 -13.57
N THR A 153 -4.66 17.07 -13.95
CA THR A 153 -3.43 17.67 -14.48
C THR A 153 -3.71 18.44 -15.77
N LEU A 154 -4.44 17.84 -16.71
CA LEU A 154 -4.79 18.51 -17.97
C LEU A 154 -5.70 19.73 -17.79
N ARG A 155 -6.46 19.82 -16.69
CA ARG A 155 -7.27 21.01 -16.36
C ARG A 155 -6.46 22.16 -15.77
N LEU A 156 -5.31 21.85 -15.16
CA LEU A 156 -4.43 22.86 -14.57
C LEU A 156 -3.50 23.48 -15.62
N ILE A 157 -3.15 22.71 -16.65
CA ILE A 157 -2.23 23.15 -17.70
C ILE A 157 -2.89 24.24 -18.56
N PRO A 158 -2.21 25.37 -18.80
CA PRO A 158 -2.70 26.44 -19.68
C PRO A 158 -2.95 25.98 -21.12
N ASP A 159 -4.00 26.51 -21.75
CA ASP A 159 -4.45 26.13 -23.10
C ASP A 159 -3.44 26.49 -24.21
N ASP A 160 -2.53 27.44 -23.95
CA ASP A 160 -1.43 27.83 -24.85
C ASP A 160 -0.26 26.82 -24.83
N THR A 161 -0.33 25.80 -23.97
CA THR A 161 0.67 24.72 -23.93
C THR A 161 0.53 23.84 -25.17
N GLY A 162 1.46 23.98 -26.11
CA GLY A 162 1.46 23.18 -27.34
C GLY A 162 1.53 21.66 -27.06
N LEU A 163 0.78 20.87 -27.84
CA LEU A 163 0.78 19.40 -27.78
C LEU A 163 2.16 18.72 -27.75
N PRO A 164 3.20 19.21 -28.47
CA PRO A 164 4.53 18.62 -28.40
C PRO A 164 5.12 18.60 -26.99
N ALA A 165 4.82 19.60 -26.16
CA ALA A 165 5.27 19.66 -24.77
C ALA A 165 4.58 18.61 -23.88
N LEU A 166 3.36 18.20 -24.24
CA LEU A 166 2.56 17.22 -23.51
C LEU A 166 2.78 15.78 -23.99
N LYS A 167 3.44 15.57 -25.13
CA LYS A 167 3.60 14.25 -25.75
C LYS A 167 4.19 13.21 -24.78
N ALA A 168 5.32 13.53 -24.15
CA ALA A 168 6.00 12.60 -23.24
C ALA A 168 5.13 12.22 -22.04
N TYR A 169 4.37 13.20 -21.51
CA TYR A 169 3.43 13.00 -20.43
C TYR A 169 2.27 12.08 -20.82
N LEU A 170 1.60 12.37 -21.94
CA LEU A 170 0.48 11.57 -22.43
C LEU A 170 0.90 10.14 -22.73
N GLU A 171 2.05 9.94 -23.37
CA GLU A 171 2.64 8.62 -23.59
C GLU A 171 2.95 7.90 -22.26
N GLY A 172 3.44 8.62 -21.25
CA GLY A 172 3.69 8.11 -19.90
C GLY A 172 2.40 7.64 -19.22
N VAL A 173 1.37 8.48 -19.22
CA VAL A 173 0.04 8.20 -18.64
C VAL A 173 -0.60 6.98 -19.31
N LEU A 174 -0.60 6.92 -20.65
CA LEU A 174 -1.19 5.81 -21.39
C LEU A 174 -0.44 4.50 -21.11
N ARG A 175 0.90 4.53 -21.12
CA ARG A 175 1.72 3.35 -20.76
C ARG A 175 1.44 2.89 -19.34
N ALA A 176 1.37 3.80 -18.37
CA ALA A 176 1.05 3.48 -16.99
C ALA A 176 -0.35 2.89 -16.84
N ALA A 177 -1.36 3.43 -17.54
CA ALA A 177 -2.73 2.91 -17.52
C ALA A 177 -2.82 1.49 -18.09
N VAL A 178 -2.18 1.24 -19.24
CA VAL A 178 -2.12 -0.11 -19.85
C VAL A 178 -1.39 -1.09 -18.95
N SER A 179 -0.26 -0.67 -18.35
CA SER A 179 0.51 -1.50 -17.41
C SER A 179 -0.32 -1.85 -16.17
N ARG A 180 -0.96 -0.86 -15.52
CA ARG A 180 -1.86 -1.09 -14.37
C ARG A 180 -2.97 -2.08 -14.71
N ARG A 181 -3.62 -1.93 -15.87
CA ARG A 181 -4.66 -2.86 -16.33
C ARG A 181 -4.13 -4.29 -16.50
N ARG A 182 -2.99 -4.47 -17.17
CA ARG A 182 -2.38 -5.79 -17.38
C ARG A 182 -2.00 -6.44 -16.05
N THR A 183 -1.35 -5.71 -15.15
CA THR A 183 -0.98 -6.21 -13.81
C THR A 183 -2.20 -6.58 -12.99
N ALA A 184 -3.24 -5.74 -12.97
CA ALA A 184 -4.49 -6.03 -12.26
C ALA A 184 -5.20 -7.26 -12.83
N MET A 185 -5.20 -7.44 -14.16
CA MET A 185 -5.72 -8.65 -14.79
C MET A 185 -4.96 -9.89 -14.35
N VAL A 186 -3.63 -9.88 -14.39
CA VAL A 186 -2.79 -11.02 -13.96
C VAL A 186 -3.06 -11.35 -12.49
N ALA A 187 -3.01 -10.34 -11.60
CA ALA A 187 -3.30 -10.53 -10.18
C ALA A 187 -4.70 -11.13 -9.94
N SER A 188 -5.73 -10.62 -10.63
CA SER A 188 -7.10 -11.15 -10.55
C SER A 188 -7.19 -12.60 -11.01
N LYS A 189 -6.49 -12.97 -12.10
CA LYS A 189 -6.46 -14.35 -12.58
C LYS A 189 -5.72 -15.29 -11.62
N LEU A 190 -4.60 -14.84 -11.04
CA LEU A 190 -3.87 -15.61 -10.03
C LEU A 190 -4.71 -15.87 -8.78
N VAL A 191 -5.36 -14.84 -8.23
CA VAL A 191 -6.27 -14.97 -7.08
C VAL A 191 -7.42 -15.94 -7.41
N ARG A 192 -7.98 -15.87 -8.62
CA ARG A 192 -9.03 -16.79 -9.06
C ARG A 192 -8.52 -18.24 -9.15
N ALA A 193 -7.31 -18.45 -9.65
CA ALA A 193 -6.70 -19.78 -9.74
C ALA A 193 -6.42 -20.38 -8.35
N GLU A 194 -5.89 -19.59 -7.43
CA GLU A 194 -5.64 -20.00 -6.05
C GLU A 194 -6.95 -20.35 -5.31
N ARG A 195 -7.98 -19.52 -5.48
CA ARG A 195 -9.32 -19.79 -4.95
C ARG A 195 -9.88 -21.10 -5.51
N PHE A 196 -9.71 -21.35 -6.81
CA PHE A 196 -10.17 -22.59 -7.43
C PHE A 196 -9.44 -23.82 -6.86
N GLN A 197 -8.12 -23.78 -6.74
CA GLN A 197 -7.34 -24.87 -6.13
C GLN A 197 -7.75 -25.14 -4.68
N THR A 198 -8.01 -24.08 -3.91
CA THR A 198 -8.49 -24.20 -2.53
C THR A 198 -9.88 -24.82 -2.48
N GLN A 199 -10.77 -24.44 -3.40
CA GLN A 199 -12.10 -25.04 -3.53
C GLN A 199 -12.02 -26.53 -3.88
N VAL A 200 -11.13 -26.92 -4.80
CA VAL A 200 -10.90 -28.34 -5.14
C VAL A 200 -10.41 -29.11 -3.91
N ARG A 201 -9.39 -28.62 -3.21
CA ARG A 201 -8.89 -29.23 -1.96
C ARG A 201 -9.99 -29.37 -0.90
N TYR A 202 -10.82 -28.34 -0.73
CA TYR A 202 -11.96 -28.38 0.18
C TYR A 202 -12.98 -29.47 -0.23
N LEU A 203 -13.32 -29.57 -1.51
CA LEU A 203 -14.23 -30.60 -2.02
C LEU A 203 -13.65 -32.01 -1.90
N GLU A 204 -12.34 -32.19 -2.11
CA GLU A 204 -11.66 -33.48 -1.90
C GLU A 204 -11.75 -33.94 -0.45
N VAL A 205 -11.49 -33.05 0.51
CA VAL A 205 -11.66 -33.35 1.93
C VAL A 205 -13.12 -33.64 2.25
N LYS A 206 -14.06 -32.82 1.75
CA LYS A 206 -15.50 -32.97 2.00
C LYS A 206 -16.11 -34.23 1.35
N ARG A 207 -15.53 -34.72 0.24
CA ARG A 207 -15.97 -35.94 -0.44
C ARG A 207 -15.55 -37.20 0.32
N LYS A 208 -14.44 -37.15 1.08
CA LYS A 208 -14.01 -38.29 1.90
C LYS A 208 -15.15 -38.64 2.85
N SER A 209 -15.63 -39.86 2.72
CA SER A 209 -16.67 -40.43 3.57
C SER A 209 -16.33 -41.88 3.82
N PHE A 210 -16.80 -42.41 4.94
CA PHE A 210 -16.49 -43.76 5.35
C PHE A 210 -17.78 -44.47 5.79
N THR A 211 -17.86 -45.75 5.45
CA THR A 211 -18.92 -46.63 5.92
C THR A 211 -18.41 -47.34 7.17
N ILE A 212 -19.14 -47.21 8.28
CA ILE A 212 -18.85 -47.97 9.51
C ILE A 212 -19.78 -49.17 9.53
N ASP A 213 -19.18 -50.36 9.45
CA ASP A 213 -19.85 -51.64 9.64
C ASP A 213 -19.53 -52.20 11.04
N THR A 214 -20.26 -53.23 11.44
CA THR A 214 -20.07 -53.90 12.75
C THR A 214 -18.70 -54.58 12.92
N LYS A 215 -17.95 -54.73 11.83
CA LYS A 215 -16.58 -55.29 11.79
C LYS A 215 -15.50 -54.22 11.71
N THR A 216 -15.85 -52.93 11.64
CA THR A 216 -14.85 -51.86 11.47
C THR A 216 -14.08 -51.64 12.78
N GLU A 217 -12.75 -51.73 12.70
CA GLU A 217 -11.82 -51.59 13.80
C GLU A 217 -11.02 -50.29 13.71
N CYS A 218 -10.63 -49.74 14.86
CA CYS A 218 -9.76 -48.57 14.93
C CYS A 218 -8.36 -48.89 14.41
N ALA A 219 -7.81 -48.08 13.51
CA ALA A 219 -6.44 -48.24 13.00
C ALA A 219 -5.34 -48.10 14.08
N VAL A 220 -5.65 -47.43 15.21
CA VAL A 220 -4.70 -47.20 16.31
C VAL A 220 -4.78 -48.30 17.37
N CYS A 221 -5.99 -48.59 17.89
CA CYS A 221 -6.15 -49.52 19.02
C CYS A 221 -6.74 -50.88 18.65
N ARG A 222 -7.07 -51.10 17.37
CA ARG A 222 -7.71 -52.31 16.82
C ARG A 222 -9.03 -52.74 17.49
N LYS A 223 -9.62 -51.87 18.32
CA LYS A 223 -10.93 -52.13 18.94
C LYS A 223 -12.03 -51.90 17.91
N LYS A 224 -13.04 -52.76 17.93
CA LYS A 224 -14.27 -52.61 17.13
C LYS A 224 -15.00 -51.34 17.54
N ILE A 225 -15.41 -50.54 16.56
CA ILE A 225 -16.09 -49.25 16.79
C ILE A 225 -17.55 -49.47 17.22
N GLY A 226 -18.21 -50.45 16.60
CA GLY A 226 -19.57 -50.87 16.97
C GLY A 226 -20.61 -49.75 16.90
N ASP A 227 -21.61 -49.84 17.78
CA ASP A 227 -22.78 -48.93 17.82
C ASP A 227 -22.60 -47.72 18.74
N SER A 228 -21.42 -47.59 19.35
CA SER A 228 -21.08 -46.54 20.32
C SER A 228 -20.58 -45.23 19.68
N TYR A 229 -20.54 -44.15 20.47
CA TYR A 229 -19.90 -42.89 20.09
C TYR A 229 -18.44 -43.11 19.69
N PHE A 230 -18.01 -42.43 18.63
CA PHE A 230 -16.64 -42.49 18.13
C PHE A 230 -16.09 -41.09 17.83
N SER A 231 -14.78 -40.95 17.92
CA SER A 231 -14.04 -39.74 17.58
C SER A 231 -13.35 -39.95 16.23
N ALA A 232 -13.52 -39.00 15.31
CA ALA A 232 -12.85 -38.99 14.01
C ALA A 232 -11.74 -37.94 13.97
N HIS A 233 -10.58 -38.30 13.43
CA HIS A 233 -9.48 -37.38 13.14
C HIS A 233 -9.43 -37.09 11.63
N PRO A 234 -9.85 -35.90 11.17
CA PRO A 234 -9.93 -35.57 9.75
C PRO A 234 -8.62 -35.68 8.94
N PRO A 235 -7.43 -35.37 9.48
CA PRO A 235 -6.16 -35.47 8.73
C PRO A 235 -5.81 -36.89 8.29
N GLU A 236 -6.06 -37.88 9.14
CA GLU A 236 -5.63 -39.27 8.94
C GLU A 236 -6.80 -40.23 8.70
N ASN A 237 -8.03 -39.71 8.73
CA ASN A 237 -9.28 -40.48 8.62
C ASN A 237 -9.36 -41.63 9.63
N THR A 238 -8.72 -41.47 10.80
CA THR A 238 -8.68 -42.47 11.86
C THR A 238 -9.92 -42.32 12.74
N LEU A 239 -10.58 -43.45 13.00
CA LEU A 239 -11.76 -43.53 13.85
C LEU A 239 -11.37 -44.22 15.16
N HIS A 240 -11.73 -43.61 16.29
CA HIS A 240 -11.41 -44.14 17.62
C HIS A 240 -12.67 -44.24 18.48
N PRO A 241 -12.96 -45.40 19.11
CA PRO A 241 -14.09 -45.51 20.03
C PRO A 241 -13.86 -44.61 21.26
N THR A 242 -14.83 -43.74 21.57
CA THR A 242 -14.65 -42.68 22.58
C THR A 242 -14.73 -43.26 23.99
N LYS A 243 -13.61 -43.80 24.50
CA LYS A 243 -13.41 -44.18 25.91
C LYS A 243 -12.07 -43.67 26.50
N MET A 244 -11.35 -42.76 25.82
CA MET A 244 -10.09 -42.20 26.32
C MET A 244 -9.96 -40.70 26.02
N LEU A 245 -9.36 -39.98 26.97
CA LEU A 245 -8.88 -38.61 26.82
C LEU A 245 -7.81 -38.57 25.73
N LEU A 246 -8.11 -37.89 24.62
CA LEU A 246 -7.20 -37.76 23.48
C LEU A 246 -6.31 -36.52 23.68
N PRO A 247 -4.97 -36.62 23.57
CA PRO A 247 -4.08 -35.47 23.67
C PRO A 247 -4.20 -34.61 22.40
N SER A 248 -4.43 -33.31 22.60
CA SER A 248 -4.28 -32.20 21.63
C SER A 248 -4.37 -32.53 20.12
N ALA A 249 -5.56 -32.43 19.54
CA ALA A 249 -5.83 -31.83 18.20
C ALA A 249 -7.22 -32.25 17.67
N LYS A 250 -8.13 -31.28 17.48
CA LYS A 250 -9.33 -31.31 16.59
C LYS A 250 -9.95 -32.69 16.28
N TRP A 251 -10.41 -33.41 17.30
CA TRP A 251 -11.23 -34.61 17.13
C TRP A 251 -12.72 -34.22 17.09
N VAL A 252 -13.48 -34.79 16.16
CA VAL A 252 -14.94 -34.60 16.10
C VAL A 252 -15.63 -35.84 16.65
N ILE A 253 -16.47 -35.68 17.67
CA ILE A 253 -17.28 -36.77 18.25
C ILE A 253 -18.53 -36.94 17.39
N VAL A 254 -18.78 -38.16 16.92
CA VAL A 254 -19.90 -38.50 16.03
C VAL A 254 -20.79 -39.57 16.71
N HIS A 255 -22.11 -39.36 16.66
CA HIS A 255 -23.11 -40.31 17.17
C HIS A 255 -23.83 -41.01 16.00
N LYS A 256 -24.02 -42.33 16.09
CA LYS A 256 -24.65 -43.19 15.07
C LYS A 256 -26.08 -42.76 14.68
N GLY A 257 -26.78 -42.03 15.55
CA GLY A 257 -28.14 -41.53 15.33
C GLY A 257 -28.28 -40.08 14.82
N CYS A 258 -27.18 -39.34 14.63
CA CYS A 258 -27.25 -37.92 14.20
C CYS A 258 -27.30 -37.78 12.66
N SER A 259 -28.26 -38.45 12.03
CA SER A 259 -28.64 -38.27 10.61
C SER A 259 -29.59 -37.06 10.40
N LYS A 260 -29.66 -36.12 11.35
CA LYS A 260 -30.61 -35.01 11.23
C LYS A 260 -30.13 -33.97 10.20
N LYS A 261 -30.74 -34.07 9.02
CA LYS A 261 -30.96 -33.04 8.00
C LYS A 261 -29.75 -32.60 7.15
N TYR A 262 -29.30 -33.46 6.23
CA TYR A 262 -28.88 -32.99 4.90
C TYR A 262 -29.32 -34.05 3.89
N SER A 263 -30.58 -33.93 3.45
CA SER A 263 -31.16 -34.76 2.41
C SER A 263 -30.52 -34.44 1.06
N ASP A 264 -29.85 -35.42 0.48
CA ASP A 264 -29.99 -35.68 -0.96
C ASP A 264 -30.30 -37.17 -1.12
N ARG A 265 -31.59 -37.45 -1.35
CA ARG A 265 -32.11 -38.80 -1.59
C ARG A 265 -31.56 -39.30 -2.93
N LYS A 266 -30.64 -40.26 -2.91
CA LYS A 266 -30.55 -41.25 -4.00
C LYS A 266 -30.99 -42.61 -3.47
N ARG A 267 -32.07 -43.13 -4.06
CA ARG A 267 -32.60 -44.49 -3.85
C ARG A 267 -31.50 -45.50 -4.12
N ALA A 268 -31.22 -46.38 -3.15
CA ALA A 268 -30.55 -47.65 -3.39
C ALA A 268 -31.55 -48.79 -3.12
N GLY A 269 -31.58 -49.75 -4.05
CA GLY A 269 -32.44 -50.93 -4.03
C GLY A 269 -32.07 -51.92 -2.93
N ARG A 270 -32.94 -52.92 -2.80
CA ARG A 270 -32.97 -53.95 -1.75
C ARG A 270 -31.64 -54.71 -1.63
N GLY A 271 -31.13 -54.83 -0.40
CA GLY A 271 -30.08 -55.78 -0.03
C GLY A 271 -29.01 -55.18 0.90
N GLY A 272 -29.10 -55.46 2.20
CA GLY A 272 -28.08 -55.12 3.21
C GLY A 272 -28.16 -53.69 3.73
N VAL A 273 -28.41 -53.52 5.04
CA VAL A 273 -28.44 -52.20 5.70
C VAL A 273 -27.01 -51.76 6.01
N SER A 274 -26.28 -51.31 4.99
CA SER A 274 -24.98 -50.65 5.15
C SER A 274 -25.24 -49.18 5.48
N ASN A 275 -24.99 -48.75 6.71
CA ASN A 275 -25.20 -47.36 7.11
C ASN A 275 -24.01 -46.51 6.69
N VAL A 276 -24.17 -45.76 5.60
CA VAL A 276 -23.17 -44.80 5.12
C VAL A 276 -23.21 -43.55 6.01
N LEU A 277 -22.20 -43.35 6.84
CA LEU A 277 -22.03 -42.14 7.65
C LEU A 277 -21.17 -41.14 6.87
N HIS A 278 -21.79 -40.09 6.34
CA HIS A 278 -21.07 -38.93 5.83
C HIS A 278 -20.61 -38.08 7.01
N VAL A 279 -19.40 -38.35 7.52
CA VAL A 279 -18.74 -37.46 8.47
C VAL A 279 -18.07 -36.34 7.68
N ARG A 280 -18.55 -35.12 7.87
CA ARG A 280 -18.06 -33.89 7.24
C ARG A 280 -16.94 -33.26 8.06
#